data_AF-A0A954KYY1-F1
#
_entry.id   AF-A0A954KYY1-F1
#
_cell.length_a   1.000
_cell.length_b   1.000
_cell.length_c   1.000
_cell.angle_alpha   90.00
_cell.angle_beta   90.00
_cell.angle_gamma   90.00
#
_symmetry.space_group_name_H-M   'P 1'
#
loop_
_entity.id
_entity.type
_entity.pdbx_description
1 polymer ?
#
loop_
_entity_poly.entity_id
_entity_poly.type
_entity_poly.pdbx_seq_one_letter_code
_entity_poly.pdbx_strand_id
1 'polypeptide(L)' 'MKRKTPNYSPDRGDLVWITLNPIAGHEQAGRRPAIVISPRSYNRKTGLCVLCPATR' A
#
# COMPACT_ATOMS: atom_id res chain seq x y z
N MET A 1 -20.53 -15.14 -13.23
CA MET A 1 -19.23 -15.62 -12.69
C MET A 1 -18.41 -14.43 -12.21
N LYS A 2 -18.34 -14.15 -10.89
CA LYS A 2 -17.42 -13.15 -10.34
C LYS A 2 -16.10 -13.86 -10.01
N ARG A 3 -15.00 -13.48 -10.68
CA ARG A 3 -13.65 -13.99 -10.38
C ARG A 3 -13.36 -13.66 -8.91
N LYS A 4 -13.24 -14.66 -8.03
CA LYS A 4 -12.62 -14.49 -6.71
C LYS A 4 -11.17 -14.11 -6.97
N THR A 5 -10.83 -12.84 -6.88
CA THR A 5 -9.43 -12.44 -6.79
C THR A 5 -8.84 -13.12 -5.56
N PRO A 6 -7.69 -13.80 -5.66
CA PRO A 6 -7.02 -14.33 -4.48
C PRO A 6 -6.84 -13.20 -3.47
N ASN A 7 -6.96 -13.49 -2.16
CA ASN A 7 -6.72 -12.51 -1.11
C ASN A 7 -5.28 -11.99 -1.24
N TYR A 8 -5.13 -10.86 -1.93
CA TYR A 8 -3.86 -10.20 -2.12
C TYR A 8 -3.44 -9.60 -0.78
N SER A 9 -2.23 -9.95 -0.37
CA SER A 9 -1.53 -9.31 0.74
C SER A 9 -0.21 -8.82 0.15
N PRO A 10 0.12 -7.53 0.25
CA PRO A 10 1.38 -7.03 -0.30
C PRO A 10 2.57 -7.62 0.46
N ASP A 11 3.69 -7.82 -0.24
CA ASP A 11 4.99 -8.15 0.35
C ASP A 11 6.01 -7.03 0.11
N ARG A 12 7.10 -7.08 0.86
CA ARG A 12 8.23 -6.17 0.68
C ARG A 12 8.70 -6.19 -0.78
N GLY A 13 8.85 -5.01 -1.36
CA GLY A 13 9.28 -4.82 -2.75
C GLY A 13 8.13 -4.66 -3.73
N ASP A 14 6.89 -4.98 -3.36
CA ASP A 14 5.74 -4.76 -4.23
C ASP A 14 5.51 -3.26 -4.48
N LEU A 15 5.30 -2.90 -5.74
CA LEU A 15 4.86 -1.55 -6.14
C LEU A 15 3.33 -1.53 -6.19
N VAL A 16 2.72 -0.69 -5.37
CA VAL A 16 1.27 -0.60 -5.22
C VAL A 16 0.76 0.82 -5.48
N TRP A 17 -0.49 0.93 -5.95
CA TRP A 17 -1.19 2.21 -5.99
C TRP A 17 -1.93 2.43 -4.68
N ILE A 18 -1.71 3.58 -4.03
CA ILE A 18 -2.38 3.95 -2.78
C ILE A 18 -3.02 5.35 -2.90
N THR A 19 -4.10 5.56 -2.16
CA THR A 19 -4.74 6.87 -1.97
C THR A 19 -4.39 7.39 -0.57
N LEU A 20 -3.76 8.56 -0.50
CA LEU A 20 -3.26 9.16 0.75
C LEU A 20 -4.17 10.29 1.29
N ASN A 21 -5.47 10.26 0.98
CA ASN A 21 -6.42 11.29 1.42
C ASN A 21 -7.34 10.74 2.52
N PRO A 22 -7.68 11.53 3.55
CA PRO A 22 -7.23 12.91 3.82
C PRO A 22 -5.77 12.96 4.32
N ILE A 23 -5.13 14.12 4.15
CA ILE A 23 -3.79 14.41 4.69
C ILE A 23 -3.86 15.38 5.86
N ALA A 24 -2.84 15.38 6.72
CA ALA A 24 -2.60 16.45 7.68
C ALA A 24 -1.41 17.32 7.23
N GLY A 25 -1.62 18.63 7.07
CA GLY A 25 -0.55 19.58 6.76
C GLY A 25 0.11 19.34 5.39
N HIS A 26 1.43 19.12 5.39
CA HIS A 26 2.27 19.00 4.18
C HIS A 26 2.61 17.54 3.82
N GLU A 27 1.86 16.56 4.34
CA GLU A 27 2.02 15.16 3.97
C GLU A 27 1.75 14.92 2.46
N GLN A 28 2.32 13.84 1.92
CA GLN A 28 2.08 13.45 0.53
C GLN A 28 0.59 13.13 0.30
N ALA A 29 0.03 13.66 -0.78
CA ALA A 29 -1.40 13.61 -1.04
C ALA A 29 -1.76 12.91 -2.36
N GLY A 30 -3.04 12.57 -2.50
CA GLY A 30 -3.60 12.02 -3.73
C GLY A 30 -3.33 10.53 -3.95
N ARG A 31 -3.54 10.08 -5.19
CA ARG A 31 -3.31 8.69 -5.60
C ARG A 31 -1.94 8.55 -6.24
N ARG A 32 -1.08 7.71 -5.66
CA ARG A 32 0.35 7.62 -6.02
C ARG A 32 0.85 6.18 -6.00
N PRO A 33 1.88 5.85 -6.80
CA PRO A 33 2.61 4.62 -6.60
C PRO A 33 3.42 4.70 -5.29
N ALA A 34 3.52 3.58 -4.59
CA ALA A 34 4.32 3.42 -3.39
C ALA A 34 4.98 2.05 -3.37
N ILE A 35 6.15 1.96 -2.76
CA ILE A 35 6.83 0.67 -2.55
C ILE A 35 6.55 0.16 -1.14
N VAL A 36 6.22 -1.11 -1.02
CA VAL A 36 5.99 -1.79 0.26
C VAL A 36 7.33 -2.15 0.90
N ILE A 37 7.52 -1.80 2.18
CA ILE A 37 8.76 -2.08 2.91
C ILE A 37 8.58 -3.10 4.05
N SER A 38 7.35 -3.25 4.56
CA SER A 38 7.02 -4.24 5.58
C SER A 38 6.83 -5.65 5.01
N PRO A 39 7.20 -6.71 5.75
CA PRO A 39 7.10 -8.09 5.28
C PRO A 39 5.64 -8.58 5.21
N ARG A 40 5.34 -9.48 4.27
CA ARG A 40 4.00 -10.10 4.13
C ARG A 40 3.45 -10.73 5.41
N SER A 41 4.31 -11.27 6.27
CA SER A 41 3.89 -11.86 7.55
C SER A 41 3.25 -10.81 8.48
N TYR A 42 3.82 -9.61 8.56
CA TYR A 42 3.24 -8.47 9.25
C TYR A 42 1.97 -8.00 8.55
N ASN A 43 2.05 -7.76 7.23
CA ASN A 43 0.95 -7.19 6.45
C ASN A 43 -0.32 -8.06 6.51
N ARG A 44 -0.15 -9.38 6.42
CA ARG A 44 -1.25 -10.35 6.51
C ARG A 44 -1.84 -10.44 7.91
N LYS A 45 -1.01 -10.32 8.96
CA LYS A 45 -1.44 -10.45 10.36
C LYS A 45 -2.19 -9.21 10.83
N THR A 46 -1.75 -8.01 10.43
CA THR A 46 -2.31 -6.73 10.89
C THR A 46 -3.37 -6.15 9.96
N GLY A 47 -3.35 -6.52 8.67
CA GLY A 47 -4.11 -5.82 7.63
C GLY A 47 -3.55 -4.42 7.33
N LEU A 48 -2.38 -4.07 7.88
CA LEU A 48 -1.70 -2.80 7.70
C LEU A 48 -0.39 -3.00 6.93
N CYS A 49 0.11 -1.94 6.31
CA CYS A 49 1.34 -1.99 5.54
C CYS A 49 2.17 -0.73 5.81
N VAL A 50 3.48 -0.88 5.91
CA VAL A 50 4.44 0.24 5.88
C VAL A 50 4.97 0.35 4.46
N LEU A 51 4.92 1.55 3.90
CA LEU A 51 5.27 1.84 2.50
C LEU A 51 5.88 3.23 2.36
N CYS A 52 6.58 3.46 1.24
CA CYS A 52 7.15 4.74 0.87
C CYS A 52 6.48 5.24 -0.43
N PRO A 53 5.73 6.36 -0.39
CA PRO A 53 5.16 6.96 -1.60
C PRO A 53 6.26 7.48 -2.54
N ALA A 54 6.11 7.25 -3.83
CA ALA A 54 6.98 7.83 -4.85
C ALA A 54 6.55 9.27 -5.18
N THR A 55 7.54 10.12 -5.46
CA THR A 55 7.37 11.47 -6.00
C THR A 55 7.74 11.51 -7.48
N ARG A 56 7.40 12.61 -8.16
CA ARG A 56 7.90 12.88 -9.51
C ARG A 56 9.35 13.36 -9.46
#